data_AF-A0A939YG65-F1
#
_entry.id   AF-A0A939YG65-F1
#
_cell.length_a   1.000
_cell.length_b   1.000
_cell.length_c   1.000
_cell.angle_alpha   90.00
_cell.angle_beta   90.00
_cell.angle_gamma   90.00
#
_symmetry.space_group_name_H-M   'P 1'
#
loop_
_entity.id
_entity.type
_entity.pdbx_description
1 polymer ?
#
loop_
_entity_poly.entity_id
_entity_poly.type
_entity_poly.pdbx_seq_one_letter_code
_entity_poly.pdbx_strand_id
1 'polypeptide(L)'
;MTLENKFARLMRNTGPARFFIPVGVILIIFGIILLSFNTGKYVETTGKITSVEKLQHEEGEAQAYEVKAKYTVNGTEYETTLSNLTGEFKEGDDIKIFYDPKNPEKATNSKISGFIGPVVIVVGAAATVYGIAKTVSAYKKSKELDASVPGGGSFPSAEFEGFKQAYGVTEYYFRFDGNSLKPGYVIEDADRKIVFEGKMTKQALIGSREYEFRNALTGEAVTHEVGHVMTQSYNDEFFSAKSWFKFDGKNVWDVIHERGIRISTNLHSKFPHCIYDIAQNGKPFVRVESCGIYVHEEDEAQHKINVPTGSMYYRLWTGSDDFDSVFLTIFAISESEQAVVE
;
A
#
# COMPACT_ATOMS: atom_id res chain seq x y z
N MET A 1 -14.32 -3.56 -17.62
CA MET A 1 -13.66 -3.40 -16.30
C MET A 1 -13.63 -4.75 -15.59
N THR A 2 -12.45 -5.37 -15.46
CA THR A 2 -12.26 -6.71 -14.90
C THR A 2 -12.36 -6.72 -13.37
N LEU A 3 -12.63 -7.89 -12.78
CA LEU A 3 -12.75 -8.09 -11.33
C LEU A 3 -11.46 -7.65 -10.59
N GLU A 4 -10.32 -7.83 -11.23
CA GLU A 4 -8.98 -7.48 -10.72
C GLU A 4 -8.81 -5.98 -10.48
N ASN A 5 -9.33 -5.12 -11.37
CA ASN A 5 -9.26 -3.66 -11.19
C ASN A 5 -10.10 -3.18 -9.98
N LYS A 6 -11.19 -3.88 -9.66
CA LYS A 6 -12.01 -3.58 -8.48
C LYS A 6 -11.32 -4.03 -7.19
N PHE A 7 -10.68 -5.21 -7.22
CA PHE A 7 -9.95 -5.74 -6.07
C PHE A 7 -8.69 -4.92 -5.78
N ALA A 8 -7.92 -4.53 -6.80
CA ALA A 8 -6.76 -3.66 -6.65
C ALA A 8 -7.14 -2.27 -6.10
N ARG A 9 -8.22 -1.65 -6.60
CA ARG A 9 -8.74 -0.36 -6.09
C ARG A 9 -9.26 -0.47 -4.66
N LEU A 10 -9.87 -1.60 -4.30
CA LEU A 10 -10.30 -1.92 -2.94
C LEU A 10 -9.10 -2.05 -2.00
N MET A 11 -8.13 -2.89 -2.36
CA MET A 11 -6.90 -3.09 -1.61
C MET A 11 -6.18 -1.76 -1.42
N ARG A 12 -6.05 -0.92 -2.45
CA ARG A 12 -5.34 0.37 -2.41
C ARG A 12 -5.90 1.36 -1.38
N ASN A 13 -7.22 1.36 -1.13
CA ASN A 13 -7.89 2.32 -0.25
C ASN A 13 -8.09 1.83 1.19
N THR A 14 -7.79 0.57 1.50
CA THR A 14 -8.13 -0.05 2.79
C THR A 14 -6.90 -0.43 3.60
N GLY A 15 -5.99 0.52 3.78
CA GLY A 15 -4.78 0.35 4.61
C GLY A 15 -5.03 -0.32 5.97
N PRO A 16 -6.04 0.11 6.75
CA PRO A 16 -6.40 -0.57 8.00
C PRO A 16 -6.89 -2.00 7.78
N ALA A 17 -7.70 -2.27 6.75
CA ALA A 17 -8.28 -3.59 6.54
C ALA A 17 -7.23 -4.64 6.17
N ARG A 18 -6.18 -4.25 5.45
CA ARG A 18 -5.03 -5.12 5.11
C ARG A 18 -4.33 -5.65 6.35
N PHE A 19 -4.37 -4.92 7.46
CA PHE A 19 -3.77 -5.32 8.73
C PHE A 19 -4.76 -6.04 9.65
N PHE A 20 -5.94 -5.44 9.87
CA PHE A 20 -6.89 -5.96 10.87
C PHE A 20 -7.60 -7.26 10.46
N ILE A 21 -7.80 -7.51 9.16
CA ILE A 21 -8.46 -8.75 8.70
C ILE A 21 -7.55 -9.97 8.92
N PRO A 22 -6.30 -10.02 8.43
CA PRO A 22 -5.42 -11.16 8.66
C PRO A 22 -5.14 -11.40 10.14
N VAL A 23 -4.85 -10.33 10.91
CA VAL A 23 -4.62 -10.42 12.35
C VAL A 23 -5.85 -10.97 13.07
N GLY A 24 -7.04 -10.48 12.74
CA GLY A 24 -8.29 -10.98 13.34
C GLY A 24 -8.53 -12.46 13.04
N VAL A 25 -8.29 -12.91 11.81
CA VAL A 25 -8.42 -14.34 11.43
C VAL A 25 -7.43 -15.22 12.18
N ILE A 26 -6.16 -14.79 12.30
CA ILE A 26 -5.12 -15.51 13.05
C ILE A 26 -5.53 -15.65 14.53
N LEU A 27 -6.02 -14.57 15.14
CA LEU A 27 -6.49 -14.60 16.54
C LEU A 27 -7.68 -15.55 16.72
N ILE A 28 -8.63 -15.59 15.78
CA ILE A 28 -9.75 -16.54 15.84
C ILE A 28 -9.24 -17.98 15.82
N ILE A 29 -8.34 -18.32 14.87
CA ILE A 29 -7.76 -19.65 14.76
C ILE A 29 -7.01 -20.02 16.04
N PHE A 30 -6.18 -19.10 16.55
CA PHE A 30 -5.43 -19.32 17.78
C PHE A 30 -6.35 -19.51 18.99
N GLY A 31 -7.43 -18.73 19.10
CA GLY A 31 -8.44 -18.89 20.15
C GLY A 31 -9.17 -20.24 20.09
N ILE A 32 -9.44 -20.77 18.88
CA ILE A 32 -10.00 -22.12 18.69
C ILE A 32 -8.99 -23.20 19.13
N ILE A 33 -7.71 -23.03 18.82
CA ILE A 33 -6.65 -23.94 19.28
C ILE A 33 -6.60 -23.94 20.82
N LEU A 34 -6.64 -22.76 21.46
CA LEU A 34 -6.66 -22.64 22.93
C LEU A 34 -7.88 -23.29 23.58
N LEU A 35 -9.04 -23.31 22.91
CA LEU A 35 -10.21 -24.07 23.39
C LEU A 35 -9.94 -25.58 23.48
N SER A 36 -9.10 -26.11 22.58
CA SER A 36 -8.70 -27.52 22.58
C SER A 36 -7.78 -27.89 23.75
N PHE A 37 -7.09 -26.90 24.34
CA PHE A 37 -6.22 -27.06 25.50
C PHE A 37 -6.91 -26.70 26.83
N ASN A 38 -8.24 -26.64 26.86
CA ASN A 38 -8.98 -26.27 28.06
C ASN A 38 -8.90 -27.36 29.15
N THR A 39 -7.97 -27.20 30.09
CA THR A 39 -7.81 -28.06 31.27
C THR A 39 -8.57 -27.53 32.49
N GLY A 40 -9.47 -26.55 32.32
CA GLY A 40 -10.26 -25.96 33.41
C GLY A 40 -11.16 -26.97 34.16
N LYS A 41 -11.54 -28.07 33.49
CA LYS A 41 -12.35 -29.16 34.05
C LYS A 41 -11.53 -30.28 34.70
N TYR A 42 -10.20 -30.19 34.64
CA TYR A 42 -9.32 -31.22 35.16
C TYR A 42 -9.30 -31.15 36.69
N VAL A 43 -9.21 -32.31 37.32
CA VAL A 43 -9.19 -32.48 38.77
C VAL A 43 -7.74 -32.51 39.24
N GLU A 44 -7.46 -31.79 40.32
CA GLU A 44 -6.13 -31.75 40.93
C GLU A 44 -5.87 -33.03 41.73
N THR A 45 -4.69 -33.61 41.56
CA THR A 45 -4.15 -34.71 42.36
C THR A 45 -2.63 -34.52 42.54
N THR A 46 -2.05 -35.30 43.45
CA THR A 46 -0.61 -35.33 43.67
C THR A 46 -0.05 -36.61 43.06
N GLY A 47 0.95 -36.48 42.20
CA GLY A 47 1.74 -37.59 41.69
C GLY A 47 3.13 -37.62 42.30
N LYS A 48 3.83 -38.76 42.16
CA LYS A 48 5.24 -38.93 42.50
C LYS A 48 6.09 -38.98 41.25
N ILE A 49 7.19 -38.24 41.25
CA ILE A 49 8.15 -38.24 40.16
C ILE A 49 8.89 -39.57 40.13
N THR A 50 8.86 -40.25 38.98
CA THR A 50 9.56 -41.52 38.75
C THR A 50 10.82 -41.35 37.92
N SER A 51 10.90 -40.31 37.09
CA SER A 51 12.09 -40.01 36.29
C SER A 51 12.13 -38.54 35.90
N VAL A 52 13.33 -37.99 35.80
CA VAL A 52 13.59 -36.60 35.37
C VAL A 52 14.65 -36.61 34.27
N GLU A 53 14.29 -36.17 33.08
CA GLU A 53 15.17 -36.01 31.94
C GLU A 53 15.39 -34.51 31.65
N LYS A 54 16.64 -34.10 31.45
CA LYS A 54 16.98 -32.73 31.05
C LYS A 54 16.89 -32.60 29.55
N LEU A 55 16.10 -31.65 29.06
CA LEU A 55 16.08 -31.32 27.64
C LEU A 55 17.31 -30.48 27.31
N GLN A 56 18.08 -30.89 26.30
CA GLN A 56 19.18 -30.07 25.79
C GLN A 56 18.59 -28.83 25.11
N HIS A 57 19.06 -27.65 25.51
CA HIS A 57 18.73 -26.38 24.85
C HIS A 57 20.00 -25.70 24.36
N GLU A 58 19.83 -24.88 23.33
CA GLU A 58 20.87 -24.00 22.79
C GLU A 58 21.29 -22.95 23.84
N GLU A 59 22.50 -22.42 23.67
CA GLU A 59 23.15 -21.54 24.63
C GLU A 59 22.32 -20.25 24.88
N GLY A 60 21.72 -20.11 26.07
CA GLY A 60 20.98 -18.91 26.48
C GLY A 60 19.53 -19.14 26.94
N GLU A 61 18.96 -20.34 26.77
CA GLU A 61 17.59 -20.64 27.21
C GLU A 61 17.53 -21.24 28.63
N ALA A 62 16.38 -21.04 29.30
CA ALA A 62 16.12 -21.59 30.62
C ALA A 62 16.07 -23.13 30.56
N GLN A 63 16.67 -23.81 31.54
CA GLN A 63 16.69 -25.27 31.61
C GLN A 63 15.27 -25.83 31.66
N ALA A 64 14.91 -26.64 30.65
CA ALA A 64 13.65 -27.34 30.57
C ALA A 64 13.81 -28.82 30.92
N TYR A 65 12.84 -29.36 31.64
CA TYR A 65 12.83 -30.75 32.10
C TYR A 65 11.61 -31.49 31.54
N GLU A 66 11.82 -32.76 31.22
CA GLU A 66 10.77 -33.74 31.00
C GLU A 66 10.69 -34.65 32.22
N VAL A 67 9.52 -34.69 32.86
CA VAL A 67 9.30 -35.38 34.13
C VAL A 67 8.24 -36.44 33.95
N LYS A 68 8.59 -37.70 34.23
CA LYS A 68 7.61 -38.79 34.33
C LYS A 68 7.10 -38.85 35.76
N ALA A 69 5.78 -38.90 35.92
CA ALA A 69 5.14 -38.94 37.22
C ALA A 69 4.00 -39.96 37.26
N LYS A 70 3.89 -40.66 38.39
CA LYS A 70 2.84 -41.62 38.67
C LYS A 70 1.83 -41.05 39.65
N TYR A 71 0.55 -41.28 39.40
CA TYR A 71 -0.54 -40.83 40.27
C TYR A 71 -1.65 -41.87 40.31
N THR A 72 -2.41 -41.87 41.39
CA THR A 72 -3.49 -42.84 41.60
C THR A 72 -4.84 -42.15 41.49
N VAL A 73 -5.74 -42.72 40.68
CA VAL A 73 -7.14 -42.30 40.58
C VAL A 73 -8.01 -43.52 40.84
N ASN A 74 -8.87 -43.45 41.86
CA ASN A 74 -9.80 -44.54 42.23
C ASN A 74 -9.14 -45.93 42.41
N GLY A 75 -7.91 -45.97 42.91
CA GLY A 75 -7.15 -47.21 43.14
C GLY A 75 -6.42 -47.77 41.90
N THR A 76 -6.50 -47.09 40.75
CA THR A 76 -5.71 -47.41 39.56
C THR A 76 -4.53 -46.44 39.42
N GLU A 77 -3.33 -46.97 39.20
CA GLU A 77 -2.11 -46.19 38.98
C GLU A 77 -1.98 -45.82 37.51
N TYR A 78 -1.73 -44.54 37.25
CA TYR A 78 -1.50 -43.98 35.92
C TYR A 78 -0.14 -43.32 35.88
N GLU A 79 0.48 -43.30 34.71
CA GLU A 79 1.75 -42.62 34.45
C GLU A 79 1.54 -41.54 33.40
N THR A 80 2.13 -40.37 33.59
CA THR A 80 2.11 -39.27 32.64
C THR A 80 3.49 -38.67 32.48
N THR A 81 3.77 -38.19 31.27
CA THR A 81 4.96 -37.39 30.96
C THR A 81 4.58 -35.92 30.97
N LEU A 82 5.33 -35.11 31.70
CA LEU A 82 5.16 -33.67 31.84
C LEU A 82 6.40 -32.99 31.25
N SER A 83 6.27 -32.41 30.06
CA SER A 83 7.37 -31.74 29.36
C SER A 83 7.39 -30.22 29.62
N ASN A 84 8.52 -29.58 29.30
CA ASN A 84 8.73 -28.13 29.41
C ASN A 84 8.55 -27.56 30.82
N LEU A 85 8.94 -28.33 31.83
CA LEU A 85 8.95 -27.88 33.22
C LEU A 85 10.22 -27.08 33.52
N THR A 86 10.06 -25.95 34.21
CA THR A 86 11.18 -25.11 34.70
C THR A 86 11.28 -25.19 36.21
N GLY A 87 12.43 -25.57 36.76
CA GLY A 87 12.66 -25.69 38.20
C GLY A 87 13.64 -26.80 38.56
N GLU A 88 13.75 -27.10 39.86
CA GLU A 88 14.51 -28.25 40.36
C GLU A 88 13.54 -29.40 40.68
N PHE A 89 13.72 -30.54 40.01
CA PHE A 89 12.89 -31.73 40.20
C PHE A 89 13.79 -32.91 40.58
N LYS A 90 13.35 -33.73 41.54
CA LYS A 90 14.03 -34.97 41.92
C LYS A 90 13.07 -36.15 41.91
N GLU A 91 13.61 -37.33 41.64
CA GLU A 91 12.86 -38.57 41.76
C GLU A 91 12.37 -38.77 43.21
N GLY A 92 11.11 -39.18 43.35
CA GLY A 92 10.44 -39.36 44.64
C GLY A 92 9.69 -38.12 45.15
N ASP A 93 9.97 -36.93 44.59
CA ASP A 93 9.26 -35.70 44.96
C ASP A 93 7.80 -35.74 44.52
N ASP A 94 6.97 -34.99 45.24
CA ASP A 94 5.55 -34.81 44.94
C ASP A 94 5.38 -33.70 43.90
N ILE A 95 4.57 -33.95 42.86
CA ILE A 95 4.24 -33.00 41.80
C ILE A 95 2.74 -32.87 41.63
N LYS A 96 2.27 -31.64 41.37
CA LYS A 96 0.86 -31.39 41.08
C LYS A 96 0.51 -31.86 39.67
N ILE A 97 -0.55 -32.66 39.59
CA ILE A 97 -1.08 -33.20 38.34
C ILE A 97 -2.55 -32.84 38.24
N PHE A 98 -2.94 -32.29 37.09
CA PHE A 98 -4.33 -32.09 36.72
C PHE A 98 -4.70 -33.16 35.69
N TYR A 99 -5.68 -33.99 35.97
CA TYR A 99 -6.12 -35.07 35.06
C TYR A 99 -7.57 -34.87 34.61
N ASP A 100 -7.92 -35.38 33.42
CA ASP A 100 -9.30 -35.43 32.95
C ASP A 100 -10.07 -36.56 33.68
N PRO A 101 -11.10 -36.27 34.50
CA PRO A 101 -11.85 -37.30 35.20
C PRO A 101 -12.60 -38.26 34.26
N LYS A 102 -12.81 -37.89 32.99
CA LYS A 102 -13.40 -38.79 31.97
C LYS A 102 -12.37 -39.65 31.25
N ASN A 103 -11.11 -39.23 31.24
CA ASN A 103 -10.00 -39.97 30.66
C ASN A 103 -8.73 -39.72 31.47
N PRO A 104 -8.51 -40.48 32.57
CA PRO A 104 -7.43 -40.22 33.50
C PRO A 104 -6.05 -40.19 32.85
N GLU A 105 -5.80 -40.93 31.76
CA GLU A 105 -4.52 -40.91 31.03
C GLU A 105 -4.14 -39.51 30.49
N LYS A 106 -5.11 -38.61 30.30
CA LYS A 106 -4.85 -37.22 29.90
C LYS A 106 -4.59 -36.37 31.13
N ALA A 107 -3.31 -36.16 31.42
CA ALA A 107 -2.86 -35.34 32.53
C ALA A 107 -1.89 -34.21 32.11
N THR A 108 -1.81 -33.17 32.92
CA THR A 108 -0.93 -32.01 32.72
C THR A 108 -0.48 -31.42 34.06
N ASN A 109 0.53 -30.56 34.04
CA ASN A 109 1.09 -29.85 35.18
C ASN A 109 0.48 -28.44 35.37
N SER A 110 -0.38 -27.99 34.45
CA SER A 110 -0.90 -26.62 34.44
C SER A 110 -2.39 -26.56 34.14
N LYS A 111 -3.08 -25.64 34.83
CA LYS A 111 -4.51 -25.38 34.62
C LYS A 111 -4.68 -24.16 33.74
N ILE A 112 -5.10 -24.37 32.50
CA ILE A 112 -5.43 -23.29 31.57
C ILE A 112 -6.90 -22.94 31.77
N SER A 113 -7.17 -21.66 32.05
CA SER A 113 -8.54 -21.17 32.17
C SER A 113 -9.26 -21.30 30.82
N GLY A 114 -10.37 -22.03 30.80
CA GLY A 114 -11.22 -22.19 29.61
C GLY A 114 -11.83 -20.89 29.08
N PHE A 115 -11.68 -19.76 29.78
CA PHE A 115 -12.17 -18.45 29.37
C PHE A 115 -11.20 -17.71 28.42
N ILE A 116 -9.92 -18.11 28.36
CA ILE A 116 -8.93 -17.42 27.52
C ILE A 116 -9.24 -17.60 26.03
N GLY A 117 -9.57 -18.82 25.59
CA GLY A 117 -9.94 -19.11 24.20
C GLY A 117 -11.11 -18.24 23.70
N PRO A 118 -12.26 -18.21 24.38
CA PRO A 118 -13.39 -17.34 24.03
C PRO A 118 -13.04 -15.86 23.95
N VAL A 119 -12.22 -15.34 24.88
CA VAL A 119 -11.79 -13.93 24.85
C VAL A 119 -10.98 -13.61 23.60
N VAL A 120 -10.00 -14.46 23.28
CA VAL A 120 -9.15 -14.27 22.09
C VAL A 120 -10.00 -14.31 20.81
N ILE A 121 -10.99 -15.21 20.73
CA ILE A 121 -11.93 -15.28 19.60
C ILE A 121 -12.75 -13.99 19.49
N VAL A 122 -13.28 -13.45 20.60
CA VAL A 122 -14.06 -12.20 20.59
C VAL A 122 -13.21 -11.02 20.12
N VAL A 123 -11.97 -10.91 20.58
CA VAL A 123 -11.03 -9.87 20.13
C VAL A 123 -10.74 -10.01 18.64
N GLY A 124 -10.45 -11.23 18.17
CA GLY A 124 -10.22 -11.50 16.75
C GLY A 124 -11.43 -11.15 15.87
N ALA A 125 -12.63 -11.54 16.29
CA ALA A 125 -13.87 -11.21 15.59
C ALA A 125 -14.11 -9.70 15.53
N ALA A 126 -13.90 -8.97 16.63
CA ALA A 126 -14.03 -7.52 16.67
C ALA A 126 -13.05 -6.83 15.70
N ALA A 127 -11.80 -7.29 15.65
CA ALA A 127 -10.78 -6.78 14.72
C ALA A 127 -11.18 -7.03 13.25
N THR A 128 -11.66 -8.23 12.92
CA THR A 128 -12.14 -8.56 11.58
C THR A 128 -13.35 -7.71 11.17
N VAL A 129 -14.35 -7.55 12.06
CA VAL A 129 -15.53 -6.71 11.82
C VAL A 129 -15.11 -5.25 11.60
N TYR A 130 -14.17 -4.73 12.40
CA TYR A 130 -13.64 -3.38 12.21
C TYR A 130 -12.96 -3.20 10.85
N GLY A 131 -12.13 -4.17 10.43
CA GLY A 131 -11.49 -4.16 9.11
C GLY A 131 -12.50 -4.16 7.96
N ILE A 132 -13.56 -4.98 8.07
CA ILE A 132 -14.65 -5.02 7.10
C ILE A 132 -15.41 -3.69 7.08
N ALA A 133 -15.76 -3.13 8.24
CA ALA A 133 -16.49 -1.87 8.33
C ALA A 133 -15.70 -0.70 7.69
N LYS A 134 -14.38 -0.63 7.93
CA LYS A 134 -13.50 0.35 7.28
C LYS A 134 -13.42 0.15 5.77
N THR A 135 -13.41 -1.09 5.30
CA THR A 135 -13.47 -1.42 3.87
C THR A 135 -14.76 -0.93 3.22
N VAL A 136 -15.89 -1.20 3.85
CA VAL A 136 -17.21 -0.74 3.38
C VAL A 136 -17.29 0.78 3.39
N SER A 137 -16.80 1.44 4.44
CA SER A 137 -16.77 2.91 4.52
C SER A 137 -15.89 3.53 3.43
N ALA A 138 -14.70 2.98 3.18
CA ALA A 138 -13.83 3.44 2.09
C ALA A 138 -14.48 3.24 0.72
N TYR A 139 -15.16 2.10 0.51
CA TYR A 139 -15.90 1.83 -0.71
C TYR A 139 -17.08 2.80 -0.91
N LYS A 140 -17.85 3.08 0.15
CA LYS A 140 -18.93 4.08 0.13
C LYS A 140 -18.39 5.46 -0.20
N LYS A 141 -17.31 5.90 0.46
CA LYS A 141 -16.66 7.18 0.18
C LYS A 141 -16.17 7.26 -1.27
N SER A 142 -15.55 6.21 -1.79
CA SER A 142 -15.15 6.14 -3.20
C SER A 142 -16.35 6.23 -4.15
N LYS A 143 -17.45 5.54 -3.84
CA LYS A 143 -18.67 5.56 -4.65
C LYS A 143 -19.38 6.91 -4.58
N GLU A 144 -19.40 7.55 -3.42
CA GLU A 144 -19.93 8.91 -3.22
C GLU A 144 -19.09 9.94 -4.00
N LEU A 145 -17.75 9.82 -3.99
CA LEU A 145 -16.89 10.62 -4.85
C LEU A 145 -17.12 10.35 -6.35
N ASP A 146 -17.29 9.08 -6.75
CA ASP A 146 -17.55 8.71 -8.14
C ASP A 146 -18.96 9.19 -8.59
N ALA A 147 -19.93 9.28 -7.67
CA ALA A 147 -21.32 9.69 -7.95
C ALA A 147 -21.58 11.21 -7.83
N SER A 148 -20.82 11.92 -6.98
CA SER A 148 -20.95 13.37 -6.81
C SER A 148 -20.27 14.16 -7.93
N VAL A 149 -19.57 13.48 -8.84
CA VAL A 149 -18.82 14.08 -9.94
C VAL A 149 -19.50 13.73 -11.27
N PRO A 150 -19.99 14.72 -12.04
CA PRO A 150 -20.51 14.48 -13.38
C PRO A 150 -19.44 13.82 -14.26
N GLY A 151 -19.74 12.63 -14.81
CA GLY A 151 -18.84 11.92 -15.73
C GLY A 151 -17.87 10.92 -15.11
N GLY A 152 -18.03 10.49 -13.85
CA GLY A 152 -17.17 9.50 -13.17
C GLY A 152 -17.19 8.05 -13.70
N GLY A 153 -17.72 7.82 -14.89
CA GLY A 153 -17.61 6.52 -15.57
C GLY A 153 -16.18 6.30 -16.07
N SER A 154 -15.69 5.05 -16.03
CA SER A 154 -14.44 4.71 -16.73
C SER A 154 -14.60 5.04 -18.22
N PHE A 155 -13.79 5.96 -18.72
CA PHE A 155 -13.75 6.27 -20.15
C PHE A 155 -13.29 5.03 -20.93
N PRO A 156 -14.01 4.60 -21.97
CA PRO A 156 -13.54 3.50 -22.80
C PRO A 156 -12.22 3.90 -23.46
N SER A 157 -11.15 3.12 -23.29
CA SER A 157 -9.85 3.39 -23.93
C SER A 157 -9.95 3.60 -25.45
N ALA A 158 -10.95 2.99 -26.09
CA ALA A 158 -11.24 3.18 -27.52
C ALA A 158 -11.58 4.64 -27.89
N GLU A 159 -12.19 5.40 -26.99
CA GLU A 159 -12.51 6.83 -27.19
C GLU A 159 -11.23 7.68 -27.21
N PHE A 160 -10.22 7.30 -26.43
CA PHE A 160 -8.93 7.97 -26.36
C PHE A 160 -7.94 7.55 -27.46
N GLU A 161 -8.09 6.37 -28.07
CA GLU A 161 -7.30 6.01 -29.26
C GLU A 161 -7.68 6.89 -30.45
N GLY A 162 -8.98 7.15 -30.65
CA GLY A 162 -9.45 8.09 -31.66
C GLY A 162 -9.09 9.55 -31.37
N PHE A 163 -8.90 9.90 -30.09
CA PHE A 163 -8.57 11.26 -29.67
C PHE A 163 -7.25 11.78 -30.25
N LYS A 164 -6.22 10.92 -30.38
CA LYS A 164 -4.93 11.32 -30.98
C LYS A 164 -5.06 11.81 -32.42
N GLN A 165 -6.07 11.33 -33.14
CA GLN A 165 -6.32 11.64 -34.55
C GLN A 165 -7.48 12.63 -34.72
N ALA A 166 -8.05 13.13 -33.62
CA ALA A 166 -9.17 14.05 -33.67
C ALA A 166 -8.74 15.42 -34.22
N TYR A 167 -9.62 16.04 -35.01
CA TYR A 167 -9.38 17.38 -35.53
C TYR A 167 -9.21 18.38 -34.38
N GLY A 168 -8.15 19.19 -34.43
CA GLY A 168 -7.82 20.18 -33.41
C GLY A 168 -7.02 19.64 -32.22
N VAL A 169 -6.65 18.35 -32.21
CA VAL A 169 -5.73 17.79 -31.23
C VAL A 169 -4.30 17.87 -31.77
N THR A 170 -3.41 18.43 -30.96
CA THR A 170 -1.98 18.60 -31.29
C THR A 170 -1.13 17.74 -30.37
N GLU A 171 -0.05 17.18 -30.91
CA GLU A 171 0.97 16.48 -30.13
C GLU A 171 1.98 17.47 -29.55
N TYR A 172 2.30 17.29 -28.27
CA TYR A 172 3.33 18.03 -27.56
C TYR A 172 4.21 17.08 -26.75
N TYR A 173 5.30 17.63 -26.25
CA TYR A 173 6.30 16.92 -25.47
C TYR A 173 6.53 17.60 -24.14
N PHE A 174 6.34 16.88 -23.05
CA PHE A 174 6.66 17.35 -21.71
C PHE A 174 7.98 16.73 -21.26
N ARG A 175 8.95 17.57 -20.91
CA ARG A 175 10.28 17.14 -20.47
C ARG A 175 10.83 18.01 -19.36
N PHE A 176 11.79 17.44 -18.65
CA PHE A 176 12.67 18.18 -17.75
C PHE A 176 13.67 19.01 -18.57
N ASP A 177 13.86 20.28 -18.20
CA ASP A 177 14.71 21.21 -18.95
C ASP A 177 16.20 20.80 -18.90
N GLY A 178 16.66 20.25 -17.77
CA GLY A 178 18.00 19.63 -17.60
C GLY A 178 19.22 20.56 -17.77
N ASN A 179 19.05 21.70 -18.45
CA ASN A 179 20.11 22.61 -18.88
C ASN A 179 20.30 23.81 -17.94
N SER A 180 19.51 23.91 -16.87
CA SER A 180 19.50 25.05 -15.97
C SER A 180 19.93 24.67 -14.54
N LEU A 181 20.66 25.58 -13.88
CA LEU A 181 21.04 25.46 -12.46
C LEU A 181 19.82 25.33 -11.52
N LYS A 182 18.65 25.79 -11.99
CA LYS A 182 17.35 25.63 -11.33
C LYS A 182 16.44 24.89 -12.29
N PRO A 183 16.45 23.56 -12.27
CA PRO A 183 15.77 22.79 -13.29
C PRO A 183 14.26 23.05 -13.29
N GLY A 184 13.69 23.18 -14.48
CA GLY A 184 12.26 23.33 -14.71
C GLY A 184 11.68 22.21 -15.56
N TYR A 185 10.41 22.36 -15.90
CA TYR A 185 9.71 21.50 -16.85
C TYR A 185 9.21 22.34 -18.01
N VAL A 186 9.17 21.78 -19.21
CA VAL A 186 8.70 22.47 -20.41
C VAL A 186 7.73 21.58 -21.19
N ILE A 187 6.75 22.22 -21.83
CA ILE A 187 5.95 21.66 -22.91
C ILE A 187 6.45 22.28 -24.22
N GLU A 188 6.75 21.42 -25.19
CA GLU A 188 7.23 21.79 -26.52
C GLU A 188 6.30 21.24 -27.60
N ASP A 189 6.18 21.96 -28.70
CA ASP A 189 5.51 21.47 -29.91
C ASP A 189 6.41 20.54 -30.75
N ALA A 190 5.90 20.08 -31.90
CA ALA A 190 6.63 19.24 -32.85
C ALA A 190 7.94 19.86 -33.36
N ASP A 191 8.02 21.19 -33.43
CA ASP A 191 9.20 21.93 -33.88
C ASP A 191 10.15 22.28 -32.73
N ARG A 192 9.90 21.75 -31.52
CA ARG A 192 10.66 22.03 -30.29
C ARG A 192 10.60 23.47 -29.81
N LYS A 193 9.57 24.19 -30.23
CA LYS A 193 9.28 25.50 -29.67
C LYS A 193 8.59 25.31 -28.32
N ILE A 194 9.14 25.94 -27.29
CA ILE A 194 8.53 25.97 -25.97
C ILE A 194 7.19 26.71 -26.07
N VAL A 195 6.11 26.01 -25.72
CA VAL A 195 4.76 26.57 -25.63
C VAL A 195 4.38 26.90 -24.18
N PHE A 196 4.95 26.17 -23.22
CA PHE A 196 4.73 26.39 -21.80
C PHE A 196 5.97 25.98 -21.00
N GLU A 197 6.32 26.74 -19.97
CA GLU A 197 7.43 26.41 -19.07
C GLU A 197 7.04 26.58 -17.60
N GLY A 198 7.46 25.65 -16.75
CA GLY A 198 7.42 25.77 -15.30
C GLY A 198 8.85 25.86 -14.78
N LYS A 199 9.34 27.10 -14.64
CA LYS A 199 10.73 27.36 -14.25
C LYS A 199 10.85 27.46 -12.74
N MET A 200 11.74 26.68 -12.14
CA MET A 200 11.99 26.78 -10.71
C MET A 200 12.70 28.11 -10.40
N THR A 201 12.05 29.00 -9.67
CA THR A 201 12.60 30.30 -9.27
C THR A 201 13.34 30.21 -7.94
N LYS A 202 12.92 29.28 -7.07
CA LYS A 202 13.52 29.03 -5.76
C LYS A 202 13.65 27.54 -5.50
N GLN A 203 14.89 27.11 -5.33
CA GLN A 203 15.21 25.78 -4.83
C GLN A 203 15.22 25.84 -3.30
N ALA A 204 14.41 25.00 -2.66
CA ALA A 204 14.40 24.87 -1.21
C ALA A 204 15.10 23.57 -0.83
N LEU A 205 16.18 23.67 -0.02
CA LEU A 205 16.79 22.51 0.63
C LEU A 205 15.86 21.97 1.74
N ILE A 206 15.07 22.86 2.34
CA ILE A 206 14.08 22.61 3.38
C ILE A 206 12.88 23.54 3.08
N GLY A 207 11.70 22.97 2.83
CA GLY A 207 10.46 23.73 2.59
C GLY A 207 9.97 23.65 1.15
N SER A 208 9.07 24.54 0.75
CA SER A 208 8.48 24.48 -0.59
C SER A 208 9.40 25.10 -1.66
N ARG A 209 9.43 24.46 -2.83
CA ARG A 209 9.99 25.01 -4.08
C ARG A 209 9.02 26.06 -4.62
N GLU A 210 9.53 27.05 -5.34
CA GLU A 210 8.69 27.99 -6.11
C GLU A 210 8.93 27.77 -7.59
N TYR A 211 7.84 27.68 -8.34
CA TYR A 211 7.85 27.55 -9.80
C TYR A 211 7.08 28.72 -10.42
N GLU A 212 7.65 29.34 -11.44
CA GLU A 212 6.96 30.28 -12.31
C GLU A 212 6.45 29.50 -13.52
N PHE A 213 5.13 29.38 -13.62
CA PHE A 213 4.44 28.79 -14.76
C PHE A 213 4.20 29.89 -15.77
N ARG A 214 4.73 29.74 -16.98
CA ARG A 214 4.69 30.74 -18.03
C ARG A 214 4.18 30.14 -19.32
N ASN A 215 3.11 30.73 -19.83
CA ASN A 215 2.55 30.40 -21.13
C ASN A 215 3.26 31.24 -22.20
N ALA A 216 4.02 30.59 -23.08
CA ALA A 216 4.78 31.29 -24.12
C ALA A 216 3.89 31.84 -25.24
N LEU A 217 2.64 31.33 -25.36
CA LEU A 217 1.68 31.76 -26.37
C LEU A 217 0.97 33.05 -25.94
N THR A 218 0.59 33.17 -24.66
CA THR A 218 -0.11 34.36 -24.13
C THR A 218 0.83 35.37 -23.48
N GLY A 219 2.01 34.92 -23.03
CA GLY A 219 2.97 35.72 -22.25
C GLY A 219 2.63 35.82 -20.77
N GLU A 220 1.56 35.19 -20.31
CA GLU A 220 1.16 35.17 -18.90
C GLU A 220 2.13 34.32 -18.07
N ALA A 221 2.39 34.77 -16.84
CA ALA A 221 3.25 34.08 -15.89
C ALA A 221 2.64 34.14 -14.48
N VAL A 222 2.62 33.00 -13.79
CA VAL A 222 2.07 32.85 -12.44
C VAL A 222 3.03 32.04 -11.59
N THR A 223 3.33 32.51 -10.38
CA THR A 223 4.20 31.80 -9.44
C THR A 223 3.38 30.93 -8.51
N HIS A 224 3.80 29.68 -8.36
CA HIS A 224 3.17 28.68 -7.51
C HIS A 224 4.15 28.11 -6.48
N GLU A 225 3.62 27.81 -5.29
CA GLU A 225 4.35 27.14 -4.23
C GLU A 225 4.14 25.62 -4.35
N VAL A 226 5.23 24.89 -4.53
CA VAL A 226 5.25 23.43 -4.67
C VAL A 226 6.01 22.81 -3.50
N GLY A 227 5.27 22.24 -2.56
CA GLY A 227 5.83 21.53 -1.40
C GLY A 227 6.67 20.30 -1.80
N HIS A 228 7.40 19.76 -0.84
CA HIS A 228 8.08 18.47 -1.02
C HIS A 228 7.05 17.35 -1.25
N VAL A 229 7.42 16.41 -2.11
CA VAL A 229 6.69 15.16 -2.31
C VAL A 229 6.84 14.32 -1.04
N MET A 230 5.72 14.00 -0.40
CA MET A 230 5.70 13.16 0.80
C MET A 230 5.29 11.74 0.40
N THR A 231 6.25 10.91 0.02
CA THR A 231 5.99 9.48 -0.22
C THR A 231 5.88 8.78 1.13
N GLN A 232 4.66 8.45 1.56
CA GLN A 232 4.48 7.50 2.67
C GLN A 232 4.79 6.09 2.17
N SER A 233 6.06 5.69 2.26
CA SER A 233 6.49 4.31 2.12
C SER A 233 6.30 3.59 3.45
N TYR A 234 5.36 2.66 3.50
CA TYR A 234 5.41 1.49 4.36
C TYR A 234 4.84 0.33 3.53
N ASN A 235 5.76 -0.42 2.93
CA ASN A 235 5.65 -1.71 2.23
C ASN A 235 5.76 -1.67 0.69
N ASP A 236 6.50 -2.66 0.19
CA ASP A 236 7.01 -2.94 -1.17
C ASP A 236 5.95 -3.06 -2.29
N GLU A 237 5.05 -2.09 -2.43
CA GLU A 237 4.24 -1.93 -3.64
C GLU A 237 4.86 -0.83 -4.50
N PHE A 238 5.37 -1.22 -5.68
CA PHE A 238 6.02 -0.42 -6.73
C PHE A 238 5.24 0.82 -7.23
N PHE A 239 4.08 1.10 -6.63
CA PHE A 239 3.21 2.24 -6.93
C PHE A 239 2.53 2.72 -5.65
N SER A 240 3.24 3.51 -4.84
CA SER A 240 2.56 4.28 -3.82
C SER A 240 1.79 5.42 -4.49
N ALA A 241 0.51 5.19 -4.77
CA ALA A 241 -0.48 6.23 -5.09
C ALA A 241 -0.69 7.25 -3.95
N LYS A 242 0.20 7.26 -2.95
CA LYS A 242 0.30 8.27 -1.89
C LYS A 242 1.45 9.24 -2.12
N SER A 243 2.07 9.23 -3.29
CA SER A 243 2.89 10.36 -3.70
C SER A 243 1.96 11.56 -3.97
N TRP A 244 2.06 12.57 -3.12
CA TRP A 244 1.37 13.84 -3.26
C TRP A 244 2.27 14.94 -2.73
N PHE A 245 2.07 16.14 -3.25
CA PHE A 245 2.71 17.35 -2.76
C PHE A 245 1.66 18.44 -2.55
N LYS A 246 2.07 19.50 -1.84
CA LYS A 246 1.24 20.69 -1.71
C LYS A 246 1.46 21.60 -2.93
N PHE A 247 0.39 21.98 -3.59
CA PHE A 247 0.36 23.02 -4.61
C PHE A 247 -0.43 24.19 -4.05
N ASP A 248 0.22 25.34 -3.85
CA ASP A 248 -0.34 26.53 -3.18
C ASP A 248 -1.02 26.19 -1.84
N GLY A 249 -0.34 25.35 -1.05
CA GLY A 249 -0.81 24.92 0.27
C GLY A 249 -1.90 23.84 0.29
N LYS A 250 -2.49 23.49 -0.86
CA LYS A 250 -3.49 22.41 -1.01
C LYS A 250 -2.88 21.13 -1.55
N ASN A 251 -3.52 19.97 -1.34
CA ASN A 251 -3.09 18.73 -2.00
C ASN A 251 -3.26 18.88 -3.53
N VAL A 252 -2.22 18.59 -4.31
CA VAL A 252 -2.25 18.76 -5.78
C VAL A 252 -3.40 17.99 -6.44
N TRP A 253 -3.73 16.79 -5.96
CA TRP A 253 -4.81 15.99 -6.52
C TRP A 253 -6.18 16.58 -6.22
N ASP A 254 -6.35 17.21 -5.06
CA ASP A 254 -7.59 17.94 -4.75
C ASP A 254 -7.75 19.14 -5.70
N VAL A 255 -6.68 19.89 -5.98
CA VAL A 255 -6.69 21.01 -6.93
C VAL A 255 -7.05 20.54 -8.35
N ILE A 256 -6.43 19.46 -8.82
CA ILE A 256 -6.73 18.86 -10.14
C ILE A 256 -8.20 18.40 -10.18
N HIS A 257 -8.69 17.77 -9.11
CA HIS A 257 -10.07 17.30 -9.05
C HIS A 257 -11.10 18.43 -8.98
N GLU A 258 -10.80 19.52 -8.27
CA GLU A 258 -11.61 20.76 -8.20
C GLU A 258 -11.76 21.39 -9.59
N ARG A 259 -10.74 21.29 -10.46
CA ARG A 259 -10.80 21.72 -11.87
C ARG A 259 -11.58 20.76 -12.78
N GLY A 260 -12.20 19.72 -12.22
CA GLY A 260 -12.97 18.72 -12.96
C GLY A 260 -12.11 17.71 -13.73
N ILE A 261 -10.79 17.68 -13.49
CA ILE A 261 -9.87 16.79 -14.19
C ILE A 261 -9.85 15.43 -13.53
N ARG A 262 -9.86 14.35 -14.30
CA ARG A 262 -9.82 12.96 -13.84
C ARG A 262 -8.84 12.18 -14.70
N ILE A 263 -8.06 11.30 -14.05
CA ILE A 263 -6.97 10.57 -14.68
C ILE A 263 -7.28 9.07 -14.59
N SER A 264 -7.20 8.38 -15.72
CA SER A 264 -7.21 6.93 -15.81
C SER A 264 -5.85 6.45 -16.29
N THR A 265 -5.22 5.57 -15.53
CA THR A 265 -3.89 5.03 -15.87
C THR A 265 -4.02 3.61 -16.41
N ASN A 266 -3.42 3.37 -17.57
CA ASN A 266 -3.27 2.07 -18.20
C ASN A 266 -1.78 1.73 -18.29
N LEU A 267 -1.40 0.53 -17.85
CA LEU A 267 -0.03 0.02 -17.97
C LEU A 267 0.14 -0.67 -19.33
N HIS A 268 1.13 -0.22 -20.12
CA HIS A 268 1.51 -0.94 -21.33
C HIS A 268 2.38 -2.16 -20.96
N SER A 269 2.40 -3.18 -21.82
CA SER A 269 3.20 -4.41 -21.64
C SER A 269 4.73 -4.20 -21.66
N LYS A 270 5.19 -2.99 -22.01
CA LYS A 270 6.61 -2.61 -22.05
C LYS A 270 6.85 -1.62 -20.93
N PHE A 271 7.34 -2.08 -19.79
CA PHE A 271 7.64 -1.19 -18.66
C PHE A 271 8.92 -0.38 -18.93
N PRO A 272 9.01 0.93 -18.58
CA PRO A 272 7.99 1.78 -17.93
C PRO A 272 7.23 2.66 -18.94
N HIS A 273 6.27 2.08 -19.68
CA HIS A 273 5.36 2.83 -20.54
C HIS A 273 3.95 2.84 -19.92
N CYS A 274 3.60 3.96 -19.30
CA CYS A 274 2.32 4.28 -18.70
C CYS A 274 1.52 5.16 -19.67
N ILE A 275 0.24 4.86 -19.82
CA ILE A 275 -0.71 5.66 -20.60
C ILE A 275 -1.71 6.29 -19.64
N TYR A 276 -1.87 7.59 -19.71
CA TYR A 276 -2.78 8.38 -18.90
C TYR A 276 -3.86 8.99 -19.80
N ASP A 277 -5.08 8.49 -19.65
CA ASP A 277 -6.27 9.05 -20.28
C ASP A 277 -6.89 10.06 -19.31
N ILE A 278 -6.82 11.34 -19.66
CA ILE A 278 -7.22 12.45 -18.80
C ILE A 278 -8.49 13.08 -19.38
N ALA A 279 -9.53 13.15 -18.56
CA ALA A 279 -10.78 13.81 -18.90
C ALA A 279 -10.99 15.05 -18.02
N GLN A 280 -11.60 16.09 -18.59
CA GLN A 280 -12.03 17.28 -17.86
C GLN A 280 -13.54 17.41 -17.98
N ASN A 281 -14.24 17.47 -16.86
CA ASN A 281 -15.70 17.57 -16.80
C ASN A 281 -16.42 16.48 -17.64
N GLY A 282 -15.87 15.27 -17.65
CA GLY A 282 -16.47 14.13 -18.36
C GLY A 282 -16.15 14.06 -19.86
N LYS A 283 -15.27 14.90 -20.40
CA LYS A 283 -14.85 14.87 -21.81
C LYS A 283 -13.35 14.58 -21.94
N PRO A 284 -12.89 13.91 -23.01
CA PRO A 284 -11.47 13.78 -23.30
C PRO A 284 -10.78 15.15 -23.27
N PHE A 285 -9.71 15.25 -22.49
CA PHE A 285 -8.99 16.50 -22.26
C PHE A 285 -7.54 16.38 -22.76
N VAL A 286 -6.81 15.41 -22.20
CA VAL A 286 -5.42 15.15 -22.55
C VAL A 286 -5.20 13.65 -22.56
N ARG A 287 -4.36 13.16 -23.47
CA ARG A 287 -3.77 11.83 -23.34
C ARG A 287 -2.28 11.98 -23.14
N VAL A 288 -1.69 11.28 -22.19
CA VAL A 288 -0.25 11.33 -21.89
C VAL A 288 0.33 9.93 -21.96
N GLU A 289 1.50 9.79 -22.54
CA GLU A 289 2.23 8.53 -22.62
C GLU A 289 3.64 8.75 -22.09
N SER A 290 4.02 8.02 -21.03
CA SER A 290 5.39 8.01 -20.54
C SER A 290 6.25 7.24 -21.54
N CYS A 291 7.32 7.88 -21.99
CA CYS A 291 8.28 7.28 -22.90
C CYS A 291 9.52 6.93 -22.09
N GLY A 292 9.77 5.63 -21.92
CA GLY A 292 10.99 5.16 -21.26
C GLY A 292 12.19 5.35 -22.17
N ILE A 293 13.06 6.32 -21.84
CA ILE A 293 14.48 6.54 -22.25
C ILE A 293 14.78 6.64 -23.77
N TYR A 294 14.00 6.00 -24.63
CA TYR A 294 14.10 6.10 -26.08
C TYR A 294 13.09 7.14 -26.54
N VAL A 295 13.54 8.40 -26.60
CA VAL A 295 13.05 9.27 -27.68
C VAL A 295 13.16 8.44 -28.95
N HIS A 296 12.11 8.36 -29.77
CA HIS A 296 12.17 7.60 -31.02
C HIS A 296 13.49 7.95 -31.73
N GLU A 297 14.27 6.94 -32.18
CA GLU A 297 15.58 7.18 -32.81
C GLU A 297 15.48 8.23 -33.94
N GLU A 298 14.33 8.31 -34.60
CA GLU A 298 13.97 9.31 -35.60
C GLU A 298 13.94 10.75 -35.06
N ASP A 299 13.38 10.95 -33.87
CA ASP A 299 13.20 12.25 -33.20
C ASP A 299 14.51 12.72 -32.54
N GLU A 300 15.30 11.80 -31.98
CA GLU A 300 16.68 12.06 -31.56
C GLU A 300 17.56 12.45 -32.75
N ALA A 301 17.46 11.72 -33.88
CA ALA A 301 18.21 12.02 -35.09
C ALA A 301 17.81 13.35 -35.73
N GLN A 302 16.51 13.67 -35.73
CA GLN A 302 15.97 14.89 -36.35
C GLN A 302 16.28 16.14 -35.52
N HIS A 303 16.13 16.06 -34.18
CA HIS A 303 16.20 17.24 -33.30
C HIS A 303 17.49 17.30 -32.45
N LYS A 304 18.37 16.29 -32.52
CA LYS A 304 19.66 16.22 -31.81
C LYS A 304 19.52 16.39 -30.30
N ILE A 305 18.46 15.82 -29.71
CA ILE A 305 18.16 15.98 -28.30
C ILE A 305 18.94 14.93 -27.49
N ASN A 306 19.75 15.39 -26.55
CA ASN A 306 20.36 14.51 -25.56
C ASN A 306 19.45 14.48 -24.32
N VAL A 307 18.58 13.47 -24.20
CA VAL A 307 17.78 13.30 -22.98
C VAL A 307 18.67 12.65 -21.92
N PRO A 308 18.88 13.30 -20.76
CA PRO A 308 19.70 12.71 -19.71
C PRO A 308 19.12 11.36 -19.29
N THR A 309 19.97 10.32 -19.30
CA THR A 309 19.59 8.97 -18.87
C THR A 309 18.93 9.02 -17.49
N GLY A 310 17.70 8.51 -17.37
CA GLY A 310 16.93 8.50 -16.13
C GLY A 310 15.89 9.62 -15.98
N SER A 311 15.83 10.60 -16.89
CA SER A 311 14.75 11.59 -16.91
C SER A 311 13.54 11.06 -17.68
N MET A 312 12.34 11.17 -17.10
CA MET A 312 11.12 10.77 -17.79
C MET A 312 10.70 11.82 -18.82
N TYR A 313 10.37 11.33 -20.01
CA TYR A 313 9.85 12.09 -21.13
C TYR A 313 8.40 11.68 -21.37
N TYR A 314 7.52 12.65 -21.61
CA TYR A 314 6.11 12.35 -21.86
C TYR A 314 5.69 12.93 -23.20
N ARG A 315 4.98 12.11 -23.97
CA ARG A 315 4.22 12.57 -25.13
C ARG A 315 2.82 12.89 -24.66
N LEU A 316 2.27 13.99 -25.11
CA LEU A 316 0.89 14.33 -24.80
C LEU A 316 0.14 14.78 -26.05
N TRP A 317 -1.15 14.48 -26.08
CA TRP A 317 -2.07 14.96 -27.11
C TRP A 317 -3.16 15.75 -26.41
N THR A 318 -3.40 16.97 -26.87
CA THR A 318 -4.46 17.84 -26.33
C THR A 318 -5.01 18.75 -27.41
N GLY A 319 -6.31 19.00 -27.38
CA GLY A 319 -6.96 20.07 -28.14
C GLY A 319 -7.43 21.23 -27.25
N SER A 320 -6.95 21.27 -26.00
CA SER A 320 -7.30 22.31 -25.03
C SER A 320 -6.33 23.49 -25.09
N ASP A 321 -6.88 24.70 -24.97
CA ASP A 321 -6.12 25.94 -24.79
C ASP A 321 -5.74 26.20 -23.32
N ASP A 322 -6.31 25.45 -22.35
CA ASP A 322 -6.02 25.54 -20.91
C ASP A 322 -4.70 24.82 -20.57
N PHE A 323 -3.58 25.37 -21.06
CA PHE A 323 -2.25 24.81 -20.84
C PHE A 323 -1.84 24.80 -19.37
N ASP A 324 -2.39 25.68 -18.52
CA ASP A 324 -2.12 25.67 -17.08
C ASP A 324 -2.59 24.35 -16.44
N SER A 325 -3.81 23.92 -16.78
CA SER A 325 -4.37 22.66 -16.29
C SER A 325 -3.69 21.45 -16.92
N VAL A 326 -3.34 21.52 -18.21
CA VAL A 326 -2.55 20.46 -18.88
C VAL A 326 -1.20 20.31 -18.16
N PHE A 327 -0.47 21.41 -17.99
CA PHE A 327 0.85 21.43 -17.39
C PHE A 327 0.82 20.96 -15.94
N LEU A 328 -0.08 21.50 -15.10
CA LEU A 328 -0.20 21.09 -13.70
C LEU A 328 -0.48 19.59 -13.57
N THR A 329 -1.32 19.04 -14.44
CA THR A 329 -1.68 17.62 -14.40
C THR A 329 -0.48 16.74 -14.73
N ILE A 330 0.27 17.07 -15.79
CA ILE A 330 1.45 16.29 -16.20
C ILE A 330 2.61 16.48 -15.22
N PHE A 331 2.79 17.70 -14.71
CA PHE A 331 3.73 17.99 -13.63
C PHE A 331 3.43 17.14 -12.40
N ALA A 332 2.17 17.03 -11.99
CA ALA A 332 1.76 16.19 -10.86
C ALA A 332 2.03 14.69 -11.10
N ILE A 333 1.77 14.20 -12.31
CA ILE A 333 2.13 12.82 -12.72
C ILE A 333 3.64 12.63 -12.63
N SER A 334 4.42 13.53 -13.24
CA SER A 334 5.88 13.42 -13.31
C SER A 334 6.55 13.44 -11.95
N GLU A 335 6.20 14.40 -11.09
CA GLU A 335 6.74 14.47 -9.72
C GLU A 335 6.35 13.24 -8.89
N SER A 336 5.19 12.65 -9.18
CA SER A 336 4.72 11.45 -8.48
C SER A 336 5.40 10.18 -8.95
N GLU A 337 5.71 10.05 -10.24
CA GLU A 337 6.45 8.90 -10.78
C GLU A 337 7.96 8.98 -10.44
N GLN A 338 8.58 10.16 -10.45
CA GLN A 338 10.00 10.31 -10.10
C GLN A 338 10.30 9.89 -8.66
N ALA A 339 9.39 10.17 -7.73
CA ALA A 339 9.51 9.76 -6.32
C ALA A 339 9.39 8.24 -6.08
N VAL A 340 9.20 7.44 -7.14
CA VAL A 340 9.23 5.97 -7.10
C VAL A 340 10.58 5.42 -7.55
N VAL A 341 11.35 6.20 -8.32
CA VAL A 341 12.64 5.79 -8.90
C VAL A 341 13.82 6.18 -8.01
N GLU A 342 13.67 7.21 -7.18
CA GLU A 342 14.57 7.54 -6.06
C GLU A 342 14.28 6.67 -4.82
#